data_AF-A0A314UA20-F1
#
_entry.id   AF-A0A314UA20-F1
#
_cell.length_a   1.000
_cell.length_b   1.000
_cell.length_c   1.000
_cell.angle_alpha   90.00
_cell.angle_beta   90.00
_cell.angle_gamma   90.00
#
_symmetry.space_group_name_H-M   'P 1'
#
loop_
_entity.id
_entity.type
_entity.pdbx_description
1 polymer ?
#
loop_
_entity_poly.entity_id
_entity_poly.type
_entity_poly.pdbx_seq_one_letter_code
_entity_poly.pdbx_strand_id
1 'polypeptide(L)'
;MDVVSWNSLLSGYARLGQMRRARGVFEEIPNKTIVSWTAMISGYTRIGCYADALDIFRQMQVLGIEADEISIVSVLPACAQLGALEVGKWIHMYSDKKRLLLYLCLQCPD
;
A
#
# COMPACT_ATOMS: atom_id res chain seq x y z
N MET A 1 -6.83 3.25 -23.26
CA MET A 1 -7.56 3.08 -21.98
C MET A 1 -7.13 4.22 -21.07
N ASP A 2 -8.07 4.94 -20.47
CA ASP A 2 -7.78 6.07 -19.58
C ASP A 2 -7.41 5.63 -18.16
N VAL A 3 -6.96 6.57 -17.33
CA VAL A 3 -6.49 6.32 -15.95
C VAL A 3 -7.59 5.71 -15.07
N VAL A 4 -8.84 6.12 -15.22
CA VAL A 4 -9.95 5.61 -14.41
C VAL A 4 -10.27 4.17 -14.80
N SER A 5 -10.28 3.87 -16.10
CA SER A 5 -10.48 2.52 -16.62
C SER A 5 -9.38 1.55 -16.15
N TRP A 6 -8.12 1.96 -16.22
CA TRP A 6 -6.98 1.18 -15.72
C TRP A 6 -7.09 0.89 -14.22
N ASN A 7 -7.35 1.92 -13.42
CA ASN A 7 -7.47 1.79 -11.97
C ASN A 7 -8.69 0.95 -11.56
N SER A 8 -9.78 1.02 -12.31
CA SER A 8 -10.98 0.20 -12.08
C SER A 8 -10.70 -1.27 -12.34
N LEU A 9 -10.03 -1.60 -13.45
CA LEU A 9 -9.65 -2.97 -13.79
C LEU A 9 -8.67 -3.56 -12.76
N LEU A 10 -7.64 -2.78 -12.42
CA LEU A 10 -6.65 -3.13 -11.41
C LEU A 10 -7.29 -3.41 -10.05
N SER A 11 -8.11 -2.46 -9.57
CA SER A 11 -8.81 -2.57 -8.30
C SER A 11 -9.79 -3.74 -8.29
N GLY A 12 -10.43 -4.03 -9.43
CA GLY A 12 -11.29 -5.20 -9.60
C GLY A 12 -10.54 -6.51 -9.37
N TYR A 13 -9.42 -6.71 -10.06
CA TYR A 13 -8.60 -7.92 -9.87
C TYR A 13 -8.00 -8.01 -8.47
N ALA A 14 -7.46 -6.90 -7.94
CA ALA A 14 -6.91 -6.84 -6.60
C ALA A 14 -7.97 -7.21 -5.56
N ARG A 15 -9.20 -6.66 -5.67
CA ARG A 15 -10.34 -6.93 -4.78
C ARG A 15 -10.85 -8.37 -4.86
N LEU A 16 -10.66 -9.05 -5.98
CA LEU A 16 -10.96 -10.49 -6.11
C LEU A 16 -9.79 -11.40 -5.66
N GLY A 17 -8.68 -10.83 -5.18
CA GLY A 17 -7.50 -11.61 -4.79
C GLY A 17 -6.70 -12.16 -5.99
N GLN A 18 -7.05 -11.77 -7.21
CA GLN A 18 -6.39 -12.22 -8.44
C GLN A 18 -5.10 -11.44 -8.68
N MET A 19 -4.17 -11.47 -7.71
CA MET A 19 -3.01 -10.59 -7.67
C MET A 19 -2.05 -10.77 -8.86
N ARG A 20 -2.01 -11.97 -9.46
CA ARG A 20 -1.25 -12.19 -10.70
C ARG A 20 -1.79 -11.35 -11.87
N ARG A 21 -3.12 -11.27 -12.02
CA ARG A 21 -3.77 -10.44 -13.04
C ARG A 21 -3.67 -8.96 -12.70
N ALA A 22 -3.88 -8.62 -11.43
CA ALA A 22 -3.69 -7.26 -10.94
C ALA A 22 -2.27 -6.75 -11.25
N ARG A 23 -1.24 -7.57 -10.98
CA ARG A 23 0.15 -7.24 -11.29
C ARG A 23 0.38 -7.04 -12.79
N GLY A 24 -0.16 -7.90 -13.65
CA GLY A 24 -0.08 -7.73 -15.10
C GLY A 24 -0.65 -6.39 -15.55
N VAL A 25 -1.87 -6.06 -15.10
CA VAL A 25 -2.50 -4.76 -15.38
C VAL A 25 -1.64 -3.61 -14.84
N PHE A 26 -1.16 -3.71 -13.61
CA PHE A 26 -0.34 -2.69 -12.97
C PHE A 26 0.90 -2.36 -13.80
N GLU A 27 1.62 -3.36 -14.31
CA GLU A 27 2.80 -3.14 -15.15
C GLU A 27 2.46 -2.42 -16.47
N GLU A 28 1.29 -2.70 -17.05
CA GLU A 28 0.82 -2.06 -18.28
C GLU A 28 0.36 -0.60 -18.12
N ILE A 29 0.09 -0.13 -16.89
CA ILE A 29 -0.31 1.27 -16.65
C ILE A 29 0.87 2.20 -16.98
N PRO A 30 0.74 3.10 -17.98
CA PRO A 30 1.83 4.01 -18.37
C PRO A 30 2.15 5.04 -17.30
N ASN A 31 1.10 5.60 -16.67
CA ASN A 31 1.20 6.60 -15.62
C ASN A 31 0.46 6.08 -14.37
N LYS A 32 1.19 5.33 -13.53
CA LYS A 32 0.67 4.78 -12.28
C LYS A 32 0.36 5.93 -11.32
N THR A 33 -0.86 5.98 -10.80
CA THR A 33 -1.27 6.98 -9.81
C THR A 33 -1.25 6.38 -8.41
N ILE A 34 -1.39 7.20 -7.37
CA ILE A 34 -1.48 6.72 -5.98
C ILE A 34 -2.53 5.61 -5.84
N VAL A 35 -3.69 5.74 -6.50
CA VAL A 35 -4.74 4.72 -6.52
C VAL A 35 -4.23 3.37 -7.03
N SER A 36 -3.37 3.35 -8.05
CA SER A 36 -2.77 2.12 -8.58
C SER A 36 -1.88 1.44 -7.55
N TRP A 37 -1.05 2.22 -6.85
CA TRP A 37 -0.14 1.72 -5.81
C TRP A 37 -0.90 1.21 -4.59
N THR A 38 -1.85 2.00 -4.08
CA THR A 38 -2.72 1.62 -2.97
C THR A 38 -3.46 0.32 -3.27
N ALA A 39 -4.03 0.17 -4.47
CA ALA A 39 -4.73 -1.06 -4.86
C ALA A 39 -3.83 -2.31 -4.79
N MET A 40 -2.56 -2.19 -5.21
CA MET A 40 -1.60 -3.29 -5.15
C MET A 40 -1.18 -3.61 -3.72
N ILE A 41 -0.88 -2.59 -2.90
CA ILE A 41 -0.51 -2.77 -1.48
C ILE A 41 -1.66 -3.43 -0.72
N SER A 42 -2.87 -2.86 -0.78
CA SER A 42 -4.04 -3.43 -0.10
C SER A 42 -4.37 -4.83 -0.61
N GLY A 43 -4.24 -5.06 -1.92
CA GLY A 43 -4.48 -6.35 -2.55
C GLY A 43 -3.58 -7.45 -1.99
N TYR A 44 -2.26 -7.21 -1.96
CA TYR A 44 -1.28 -8.16 -1.43
C TYR A 44 -1.43 -8.37 0.08
N THR A 45 -1.58 -7.29 0.86
CA THR A 45 -1.77 -7.39 2.32
C THR A 45 -2.97 -8.26 2.67
N ARG A 46 -4.10 -8.07 1.98
CA ARG A 46 -5.35 -8.78 2.28
C ARG A 46 -5.28 -10.28 2.01
N ILE A 47 -4.45 -10.72 1.08
CA ILE A 47 -4.23 -12.16 0.82
C ILE A 47 -3.06 -12.74 1.62
N GLY A 48 -2.45 -11.97 2.53
CA GLY A 48 -1.33 -12.40 3.36
C GLY A 48 0.03 -12.40 2.66
N CYS A 49 0.14 -11.85 1.45
CA CYS A 49 1.39 -11.71 0.71
C CYS A 49 2.14 -10.45 1.17
N TYR A 50 2.57 -10.43 2.43
CA TYR A 50 3.13 -9.24 3.08
C TYR A 50 4.45 -8.77 2.45
N ALA A 51 5.28 -9.69 1.95
CA ALA A 51 6.55 -9.34 1.32
C ALA A 51 6.31 -8.55 0.03
N ASP A 52 5.41 -9.02 -0.82
CA ASP A 52 5.00 -8.33 -2.04
C ASP A 52 4.37 -6.96 -1.72
N ALA A 53 3.57 -6.86 -0.66
CA ALA A 53 2.98 -5.58 -0.23
C ALA A 53 4.08 -4.56 0.14
N LEU A 54 5.08 -4.97 0.92
CA LEU A 54 6.23 -4.12 1.25
C LEU A 54 7.06 -3.75 0.02
N ASP A 55 7.26 -4.68 -0.91
CA ASP A 55 8.05 -4.43 -2.11
C ASP A 55 7.36 -3.43 -3.04
N ILE A 56 6.04 -3.49 -3.18
CA ILE A 56 5.26 -2.46 -3.89
C ILE A 56 5.38 -1.10 -3.17
N PHE A 57 5.26 -1.07 -1.84
CA PHE A 57 5.38 0.16 -1.08
C PHE A 57 6.77 0.80 -1.20
N ARG A 58 7.84 -0.01 -1.15
CA ARG A 58 9.22 0.46 -1.35
C ARG A 58 9.44 1.02 -2.75
N GLN A 59 8.91 0.37 -3.79
CA GLN A 59 8.97 0.88 -5.15
C GLN A 59 8.28 2.24 -5.27
N MET A 60 7.10 2.40 -4.66
CA MET A 60 6.40 3.69 -4.59
C MET A 60 7.28 4.78 -3.95
N GLN A 61 7.94 4.47 -2.82
CA GLN A 61 8.85 5.38 -2.12
C GLN A 61 10.08 5.76 -2.97
N VAL A 62 10.72 4.79 -3.62
CA VAL A 62 11.89 5.02 -4.49
C VAL A 62 11.55 5.93 -5.66
N LEU A 63 10.33 5.83 -6.19
CA LEU A 63 9.82 6.69 -7.25
C LEU A 63 9.35 8.07 -6.75
N GLY A 64 9.46 8.35 -5.45
CA GLY A 64 9.05 9.63 -4.86
C GLY A 64 7.54 9.86 -4.87
N ILE A 65 6.74 8.79 -5.02
CA ILE A 65 5.29 8.89 -5.02
C ILE A 65 4.82 8.98 -3.56
N GLU A 66 4.12 10.06 -3.26
CA GLU A 66 3.64 10.33 -1.91
C GLU A 66 2.51 9.37 -1.52
N ALA A 67 2.68 8.66 -0.41
CA ALA A 67 1.69 7.74 0.14
C ALA A 67 0.47 8.49 0.68
N ASP A 68 -0.74 7.99 0.42
CA ASP A 68 -1.95 8.45 1.11
C ASP A 68 -2.19 7.66 2.41
N GLU A 69 -3.16 8.11 3.22
CA GLU A 69 -3.54 7.43 4.47
C GLU A 69 -3.89 5.96 4.23
N ILE A 70 -4.57 5.65 3.13
CA ILE A 70 -4.98 4.29 2.78
C ILE A 70 -3.76 3.41 2.51
N SER A 71 -2.76 3.92 1.79
CA SER A 71 -1.49 3.21 1.56
C SER A 71 -0.79 2.87 2.87
N ILE A 72 -0.73 3.83 3.79
CA ILE A 72 -0.10 3.67 5.09
C ILE A 72 -0.83 2.61 5.91
N VAL A 73 -2.14 2.74 6.07
CA VAL A 73 -2.96 1.75 6.79
C VAL A 73 -2.84 0.37 6.16
N SER A 74 -2.78 0.29 4.83
CA SER A 74 -2.69 -0.98 4.11
C SER A 74 -1.34 -1.69 4.25
N VAL A 75 -0.24 -0.97 4.50
CA VAL A 75 1.09 -1.58 4.63
C VAL A 75 1.47 -1.92 6.08
N LEU A 76 0.78 -1.32 7.07
CA LEU A 76 1.04 -1.58 8.50
C LEU A 76 1.00 -3.07 8.87
N PRO A 77 0.02 -3.89 8.44
CA PRO A 77 0.01 -5.32 8.77
C PRO A 77 1.23 -6.05 8.20
N ALA A 78 1.69 -5.66 7.01
CA ALA A 78 2.89 -6.23 6.41
C ALA A 78 4.15 -5.87 7.20
N CYS A 79 4.21 -4.66 7.74
CA CYS A 79 5.31 -4.25 8.63
C CYS A 79 5.34 -5.07 9.92
N ALA A 80 4.17 -5.24 10.56
CA ALA A 80 4.04 -6.01 11.80
C ALA A 80 4.39 -7.48 11.57
N GLN A 81 3.85 -8.10 10.52
CA GLN A 81 4.04 -9.53 10.27
C GLN A 81 5.49 -9.88 9.92
N LEU A 82 6.19 -9.00 9.21
CA LEU A 82 7.57 -9.24 8.75
C LEU A 82 8.62 -8.62 9.67
N GLY A 83 8.22 -7.97 10.77
CA GLY A 83 9.15 -7.26 11.63
C GLY A 83 9.93 -6.15 10.91
N ALA A 84 9.32 -5.50 9.92
CA ALA A 84 9.97 -4.50 9.07
C ALA A 84 10.09 -3.15 9.80
N LEU A 85 10.92 -3.11 10.84
CA LEU A 85 11.03 -1.98 11.78
C LEU A 85 11.37 -0.66 11.09
N GLU A 86 12.25 -0.67 10.10
CA GLU A 86 12.64 0.55 9.38
C GLU A 86 11.47 1.16 8.59
N VAL A 87 10.61 0.32 8.02
CA VAL A 87 9.38 0.78 7.36
C VAL A 87 8.40 1.31 8.40
N GLY A 88 8.25 0.63 9.54
CA GLY A 88 7.42 1.08 10.66
C GLY A 88 7.84 2.45 11.22
N LYS A 89 9.15 2.67 11.43
CA LYS A 89 9.70 3.97 11.84
C LYS A 89 9.41 5.06 10.82
N TRP A 90 9.60 4.75 9.53
CA TRP A 90 9.30 5.68 8.45
C TRP A 90 7.83 6.09 8.47
N ILE A 91 6.91 5.12 8.62
CA ILE A 91 5.47 5.37 8.70
C ILE A 91 5.15 6.26 9.91
N HIS A 92 5.70 5.96 11.08
CA HIS A 92 5.48 6.77 12.27
C HIS A 92 5.93 8.24 12.05
N MET A 93 7.14 8.44 11.52
CA MET A 93 7.64 9.79 11.19
C MET A 93 6.80 10.48 10.11
N TYR A 94 6.33 9.73 9.12
CA TYR A 94 5.47 10.24 8.05
C TYR A 94 4.12 10.73 8.60
N SER A 95 3.48 9.93 9.44
CA SER A 95 2.22 10.26 10.10
C SER A 95 2.35 11.46 11.05
N ASP A 96 3.44 11.54 11.81
CA ASP A 96 3.71 12.69 12.69
C ASP A 96 3.87 14.00 11.90
N LYS A 97 4.59 13.94 10.76
CA LYS A 97 4.76 15.09 9.86
C LYS A 97 3.45 15.50 9.18
N LYS A 98 2.58 14.54 8.87
CA LYS A 98 1.28 14.76 8.19
C LYS A 98 0.12 15.06 9.16
N ARG A 99 0.32 14.85 10.46
CA ARG A 99 -0.65 15.05 11.54
C ARG A 99 -2.03 14.45 11.25
N LEU A 100 -2.03 13.21 10.75
CA LEU A 100 -3.21 12.34 10.69
C LEU A 100 -3.10 11.27 11.79
N LEU A 101 -3.99 11.39 12.77
CA LEU A 101 -4.46 10.40 13.75
C LEU A 101 -3.54 9.98 14.92
N LEU A 102 -3.58 10.83 15.95
CA LEU A 102 -3.32 10.58 17.38
C LEU A 102 -4.12 9.40 18.03
N TYR A 103 -4.75 8.51 17.26
CA TYR A 103 -5.70 7.52 17.81
C TYR A 103 -5.19 6.08 17.93
N LEU A 104 -4.06 5.71 17.32
CA LEU A 104 -3.56 4.32 17.41
C LEU A 104 -2.61 4.06 18.59
N CYS A 105 -2.19 5.10 19.32
CA CYS A 105 -1.34 4.92 20.51
C CYS A 105 -2.14 4.62 21.81
N LEU A 106 -3.48 4.66 21.78
CA LEU A 106 -4.35 4.43 22.94
C LEU A 106 -4.88 2.97 23.05
N GLN A 107 -4.35 2.01 22.30
CA GLN A 107 -4.76 0.60 22.36
C GLN A 107 -3.65 -0.39 22.73
N CYS A 108 -2.62 0.06 23.46
CA CYS A 108 -1.84 -0.87 24.28
C CYS A 108 -2.41 -0.83 25.70
N PRO A 109 -3.08 -1.89 26.20
CA PRO A 109 -3.27 -2.04 27.64
C PRO A 109 -1.92 -2.32 28.29
N ASP A 110 -1.64 -1.62 29.39
CA ASP A 110 -0.51 -1.87 30.30
C ASP A 110 -0.47 -3.33 30.81
#